data_AF-A0A523Y7T4-F1
#
_entry.id   AF-A0A523Y7T4-F1
#
_cell.length_a   1.000
_cell.length_b   1.000
_cell.length_c   1.000
_cell.angle_alpha   90.00
_cell.angle_beta   90.00
_cell.angle_gamma   90.00
#
_symmetry.space_group_name_H-M   'P 1'
#
loop_
_entity.id
_entity.type
_entity.pdbx_description
1 polymer ?
#
loop_
_entity_poly.entity_id
_entity_poly.type
_entity_poly.pdbx_seq_one_letter_code
_entity_poly.pdbx_strand_id
1 'polypeptide(L)'
;MRKIKITAGKARAFAWLNSTKSAAMIWDALPLEGMAHAWGEEIYFQVPVKMGEENARQVVNFGDLAYWPEGNSVCIFFGRTPLSQGDEIRAASPVNILGRIINDPRVFQSISETETIVEKVERGVESVSIGTDEHTSLVDAVAQYLEDKGFPYRLYQPSPWPEIAEKVGKSVSSGESD
;
A
#
# COMPACT_ATOMS: atom_id res chain seq x y z
N MET A 1 6.35 12.35 -6.43
CA MET A 1 5.01 11.74 -6.27
C MET A 1 4.69 11.68 -4.80
N ARG A 2 3.43 11.88 -4.41
CA ARG A 2 2.98 11.86 -3.02
C ARG A 2 2.86 10.42 -2.55
N LYS A 3 3.53 10.05 -1.46
CA LYS A 3 3.51 8.70 -0.90
C LYS A 3 2.83 8.70 0.46
N ILE A 4 1.92 7.76 0.67
CA ILE A 4 1.24 7.57 1.95
C ILE A 4 1.54 6.18 2.51
N LYS A 5 1.39 6.04 3.82
CA LYS A 5 1.44 4.79 4.55
C LYS A 5 0.07 4.56 5.16
N ILE A 6 -0.45 3.34 5.02
CA ILE A 6 -1.73 2.89 5.55
C ILE A 6 -1.40 1.81 6.58
N THR A 7 -1.83 2.00 7.82
CA THR A 7 -1.68 1.03 8.90
C THR A 7 -3.06 0.64 9.38
N ALA A 8 -3.41 -0.64 9.29
CA ALA A 8 -4.69 -1.18 9.72
C ALA A 8 -4.42 -2.38 10.64
N GLY A 9 -4.59 -2.19 11.94
CA GLY A 9 -4.11 -3.13 12.96
C GLY A 9 -2.61 -3.45 12.79
N LYS A 10 -2.28 -4.71 12.48
CA LYS A 10 -0.89 -5.15 12.22
C LYS A 10 -0.48 -5.02 10.75
N ALA A 11 -1.44 -4.88 9.84
CA ALA A 11 -1.21 -4.78 8.41
C ALA A 11 -0.68 -3.38 8.05
N ARG A 12 0.24 -3.35 7.09
CA ARG A 12 0.85 -2.10 6.60
C ARG A 12 0.97 -2.15 5.09
N ALA A 13 0.56 -1.06 4.44
CA ALA A 13 0.81 -0.86 3.02
C ALA A 13 1.25 0.57 2.74
N PHE A 14 1.89 0.76 1.59
CA PHE A 14 2.25 2.06 1.07
C PHE A 14 1.51 2.30 -0.24
N ALA A 15 1.16 3.56 -0.54
CA ALA A 15 0.49 3.90 -1.77
C ALA A 15 1.08 5.17 -2.41
N TRP A 16 1.08 5.21 -3.74
CA TRP A 16 1.31 6.43 -4.50
C TRP A 16 -0.02 7.13 -4.75
N LEU A 17 -0.11 8.41 -4.43
CA LEU A 17 -1.22 9.26 -4.84
C LEU A 17 -0.93 9.89 -6.20
N ASN A 18 -1.97 9.94 -7.04
CA ASN A 18 -1.94 10.60 -8.34
C ASN A 18 -2.10 12.13 -8.18
N SER A 19 -2.28 12.83 -9.30
CA SER A 19 -2.39 14.28 -9.39
C SER A 19 -3.83 14.81 -9.47
N THR A 20 -4.84 13.98 -9.17
CA THR A 20 -6.25 14.43 -9.18
C THR A 20 -6.55 15.36 -8.00
N LYS A 21 -7.67 16.08 -8.07
CA LYS A 21 -8.11 16.95 -6.97
C LYS A 21 -8.49 16.12 -5.75
N SER A 22 -9.15 14.98 -5.94
CA SER A 22 -9.52 14.05 -4.88
C SER A 22 -8.29 13.54 -4.12
N ALA A 23 -7.23 13.15 -4.85
CA ALA A 23 -5.98 12.74 -4.24
C ALA A 23 -5.29 13.89 -3.49
N ALA A 24 -5.41 15.13 -3.98
CA ALA A 24 -4.89 16.29 -3.28
C ALA A 24 -5.64 16.60 -1.98
N MET A 25 -6.96 16.54 -2.00
CA MET A 25 -7.77 16.76 -0.80
C MET A 25 -7.50 15.69 0.27
N ILE A 26 -7.36 14.42 -0.14
CA ILE A 26 -6.93 13.36 0.79
C ILE A 26 -5.56 13.69 1.36
N TRP A 27 -4.58 14.03 0.52
CA TRP A 27 -3.23 14.39 0.97
C TRP A 27 -3.21 15.54 1.98
N ASP A 28 -3.96 16.60 1.72
CA ASP A 28 -4.00 17.80 2.56
C ASP A 28 -4.69 17.54 3.90
N ALA A 29 -5.60 16.56 3.95
CA ALA A 29 -6.31 16.15 5.16
C ALA A 29 -5.55 15.13 6.03
N LEU A 30 -4.42 14.58 5.56
CA LEU A 30 -3.64 13.62 6.36
C LEU A 30 -3.03 14.29 7.61
N PRO A 31 -2.99 13.59 8.76
CA PRO A 31 -3.35 12.18 8.93
C PRO A 31 -4.86 11.93 8.98
N LEU A 32 -5.29 10.77 8.45
CA LEU A 32 -6.68 10.33 8.47
C LEU A 32 -6.80 9.07 9.33
N GLU A 33 -7.78 9.06 10.24
CA GLU A 33 -8.08 7.92 11.11
C GLU A 33 -9.52 7.45 10.86
N GLY A 34 -9.75 6.15 10.97
CA GLY A 34 -11.08 5.57 10.83
C GLY A 34 -11.12 4.08 11.20
N MET A 35 -12.33 3.53 11.27
CA MET A 35 -12.53 2.09 11.42
C MET A 35 -12.66 1.48 10.02
N ALA A 36 -11.75 0.58 9.66
CA ALA A 36 -11.83 -0.18 8.43
C ALA A 36 -12.76 -1.36 8.58
N HIS A 37 -13.56 -1.61 7.55
CA HIS A 37 -14.45 -2.76 7.41
C HIS A 37 -14.13 -3.48 6.11
N ALA A 38 -14.23 -4.82 6.13
CA ALA A 38 -14.11 -5.62 4.93
C ALA A 38 -15.43 -5.73 4.15
N TRP A 39 -15.34 -5.78 2.82
CA TRP A 39 -16.46 -6.06 1.93
C TRP A 39 -16.00 -6.88 0.72
N GLY A 40 -16.00 -8.21 0.88
CA GLY A 40 -15.29 -9.09 -0.06
C GLY A 40 -13.77 -8.86 0.05
N GLU A 41 -13.08 -8.76 -1.08
CA GLU A 41 -11.64 -8.50 -1.14
C GLU A 41 -11.34 -7.00 -1.32
N GLU A 42 -11.97 -6.21 -0.45
CA GLU A 42 -11.78 -4.77 -0.30
C GLU A 42 -11.86 -4.44 1.19
N ILE A 43 -11.06 -3.47 1.65
CA ILE A 43 -11.32 -2.76 2.90
C ILE A 43 -11.66 -1.30 2.62
N TYR A 44 -12.59 -0.76 3.39
CA TYR A 44 -12.97 0.64 3.34
C TYR A 44 -13.12 1.24 4.74
N PHE A 45 -12.85 2.52 4.89
CA PHE A 45 -13.06 3.27 6.14
C PHE A 45 -13.50 4.69 5.84
N GLN A 46 -14.39 5.22 6.67
CA GLN A 46 -14.89 6.59 6.53
C GLN A 46 -13.80 7.59 6.90
N VAL A 47 -13.80 8.72 6.19
CA VAL A 47 -12.87 9.84 6.42
C VAL A 47 -13.66 11.14 6.54
N PRO A 48 -13.18 12.14 7.30
CA PRO A 48 -13.84 13.44 7.46
C PRO A 48 -13.76 14.34 6.21
N VAL A 49 -13.42 13.79 5.05
CA VAL A 49 -13.29 14.50 3.78
C VAL A 49 -14.52 14.19 2.93
N LYS A 50 -15.23 15.24 2.49
CA LYS A 50 -16.40 15.14 1.61
C LYS A 50 -16.07 15.64 0.22
N MET A 51 -16.24 14.79 -0.79
CA MET A 51 -15.98 15.10 -2.20
C MET A 51 -17.06 14.46 -3.07
N GLY A 52 -17.38 15.10 -4.20
CA GLY A 52 -18.20 14.49 -5.25
C GLY A 52 -17.38 13.58 -6.16
N GLU A 53 -18.04 13.04 -7.19
CA GLU A 53 -17.38 12.25 -8.23
C GLU A 53 -16.36 13.07 -9.03
N GLU A 54 -15.19 12.48 -9.31
CA GLU A 54 -14.13 13.02 -10.16
C GLU A 54 -13.54 11.88 -11.00
N ASN A 55 -13.89 11.83 -12.29
CA ASN A 55 -13.56 10.72 -13.19
C ASN A 55 -13.92 9.35 -12.57
N ALA A 56 -15.07 9.31 -11.89
CA ALA A 56 -15.46 8.16 -11.10
C ALA A 56 -15.74 6.95 -12.00
N ARG A 57 -15.33 5.77 -11.54
CA ARG A 57 -15.57 4.50 -12.22
C ARG A 57 -15.94 3.43 -11.22
N GLN A 58 -16.79 2.50 -11.63
CA GLN A 58 -17.17 1.38 -10.78
C GLN A 58 -16.22 0.19 -10.95
N VAL A 59 -15.71 -0.04 -12.17
CA VAL A 59 -14.69 -1.07 -12.42
C VAL A 59 -13.33 -0.53 -12.03
N VAL A 60 -12.64 -1.24 -11.15
CA VAL A 60 -11.33 -0.86 -10.60
C VAL A 60 -10.32 -1.99 -10.80
N ASN A 61 -9.05 -1.70 -10.56
CA ASN A 61 -7.99 -2.69 -10.69
C ASN A 61 -7.51 -3.19 -9.34
N PHE A 62 -6.85 -4.35 -9.35
CA PHE A 62 -6.13 -4.85 -8.20
C PHE A 62 -5.06 -3.84 -7.75
N GLY A 63 -5.11 -3.49 -6.47
CA GLY A 63 -4.25 -2.50 -5.82
C GLY A 63 -4.69 -1.05 -6.02
N ASP A 64 -5.85 -0.77 -6.62
CA ASP A 64 -6.36 0.59 -6.66
C ASP A 64 -6.66 1.11 -5.24
N LEU A 65 -6.24 2.35 -4.99
CA LEU A 65 -6.67 3.14 -3.84
C LEU A 65 -7.69 4.16 -4.36
N ALA A 66 -8.89 4.16 -3.79
CA ALA A 66 -9.97 5.01 -4.24
C ALA A 66 -10.68 5.75 -3.10
N TYR A 67 -11.45 6.77 -3.47
CA TYR A 67 -12.41 7.43 -2.60
C TYR A 67 -13.82 7.11 -3.09
N TRP A 68 -14.67 6.66 -2.20
CA TRP A 68 -16.08 6.37 -2.44
C TRP A 68 -16.96 7.53 -1.95
N PRO A 69 -17.54 8.35 -2.85
CA PRO A 69 -18.29 9.54 -2.48
C PRO A 69 -19.53 9.28 -1.61
N GLU A 70 -20.30 8.23 -1.90
CA GLU A 70 -21.54 7.95 -1.16
C GLU A 70 -21.27 7.60 0.31
N GLY A 71 -20.16 6.90 0.59
CA GLY A 71 -19.76 6.52 1.94
C GLY A 71 -18.88 7.54 2.65
N ASN A 72 -18.36 8.56 1.94
CA ASN A 72 -17.23 9.38 2.36
C ASN A 72 -16.04 8.52 2.83
N SER A 73 -15.70 7.49 2.06
CA SER A 73 -14.75 6.46 2.49
C SER A 73 -13.54 6.38 1.59
N VAL A 74 -12.40 6.00 2.16
CA VAL A 74 -11.25 5.52 1.38
C VAL A 74 -11.38 4.00 1.25
N CYS A 75 -11.12 3.49 0.04
CA CYS A 75 -11.27 2.10 -0.37
C CYS A 75 -9.94 1.56 -0.89
N ILE A 76 -9.61 0.32 -0.52
CA ILE A 76 -8.42 -0.40 -0.98
C ILE A 76 -8.87 -1.74 -1.57
N PHE A 77 -8.67 -1.90 -2.87
CA PHE A 77 -9.10 -3.09 -3.60
C PHE A 77 -7.96 -4.09 -3.76
N PHE A 78 -8.15 -5.32 -3.28
CA PHE A 78 -7.17 -6.41 -3.38
C PHE A 78 -7.78 -7.69 -3.95
N GLY A 79 -8.94 -7.59 -4.59
CA GLY A 79 -9.58 -8.70 -5.26
C GLY A 79 -11.05 -8.40 -5.54
N ARG A 80 -11.85 -9.45 -5.68
CA ARG A 80 -13.27 -9.36 -6.04
C ARG A 80 -14.13 -8.90 -4.87
N THR A 81 -15.08 -8.02 -5.17
CA THR A 81 -16.12 -7.60 -4.22
C THR A 81 -17.41 -8.39 -4.49
N PRO A 82 -18.44 -8.26 -3.64
CA PRO A 82 -19.75 -8.88 -3.89
C PRO A 82 -20.43 -8.46 -5.21
N LEU A 83 -20.07 -7.30 -5.78
CA LEU A 83 -20.61 -6.83 -7.06
C LEU A 83 -19.73 -7.16 -8.26
N SER A 84 -18.56 -7.77 -8.06
CA SER A 84 -17.66 -8.19 -9.14
C SER A 84 -18.30 -9.18 -10.10
N GLN A 85 -18.04 -9.01 -11.40
CA GLN A 85 -18.57 -9.86 -12.47
C GLN A 85 -17.41 -10.44 -13.30
N GLY A 86 -17.45 -11.75 -13.55
CA GLY A 86 -16.34 -12.44 -14.21
C GLY A 86 -15.02 -12.18 -13.47
N ASP A 87 -14.05 -11.63 -14.20
CA ASP A 87 -12.72 -11.29 -13.68
C ASP A 87 -12.57 -9.81 -13.28
N GLU A 88 -13.62 -8.99 -13.42
CA GLU A 88 -13.58 -7.57 -13.07
C GLU A 88 -13.78 -7.32 -11.56
N ILE A 89 -12.98 -6.40 -11.00
CA ILE A 89 -13.18 -5.88 -9.65
C ILE A 89 -14.13 -4.68 -9.70
N ARG A 90 -15.20 -4.69 -8.89
CA ARG A 90 -16.24 -3.65 -8.94
C ARG A 90 -16.51 -3.02 -7.58
N ALA A 91 -16.42 -1.71 -7.46
CA ALA A 91 -16.88 -0.99 -6.28
C ALA A 91 -18.41 -1.05 -6.14
N ALA A 92 -18.92 -0.73 -4.94
CA ALA A 92 -20.36 -0.67 -4.67
C ALA A 92 -21.09 0.32 -5.62
N SER A 93 -20.49 1.49 -5.82
CA SER A 93 -20.88 2.49 -6.82
C SER A 93 -19.61 3.21 -7.35
N PRO A 94 -19.71 4.17 -8.30
CA PRO A 94 -18.53 4.82 -8.85
C PRO A 94 -17.60 5.44 -7.79
N VAL A 95 -16.29 5.21 -7.92
CA VAL A 95 -15.25 5.72 -7.01
C VAL A 95 -14.22 6.57 -7.75
N ASN A 96 -13.66 7.56 -7.05
CA ASN A 96 -12.57 8.39 -7.55
C ASN A 96 -11.24 7.68 -7.30
N ILE A 97 -10.47 7.38 -8.34
CA ILE A 97 -9.15 6.77 -8.14
C ILE A 97 -8.18 7.81 -7.57
N LEU A 98 -7.67 7.53 -6.37
CA LEU A 98 -6.70 8.36 -5.68
C LEU A 98 -5.27 7.98 -6.02
N GLY A 99 -5.04 6.71 -6.35
CA GLY A 99 -3.70 6.17 -6.42
C GLY A 99 -3.65 4.66 -6.51
N ARG A 100 -2.49 4.11 -6.16
CA ARG A 100 -2.24 2.66 -6.18
C ARG A 100 -1.38 2.23 -5.01
N ILE A 101 -1.71 1.07 -4.43
CA ILE A 101 -0.86 0.39 -3.45
C ILE A 101 0.45 -0.07 -4.13
N ILE A 102 1.56 0.09 -3.42
CA ILE A 102 2.93 -0.17 -3.89
C ILE A 102 3.33 -1.61 -3.61
N ASN A 103 3.07 -2.09 -2.39
CA ASN A 103 3.25 -3.49 -2.01
C ASN A 103 1.97 -4.30 -2.28
N ASP A 104 1.98 -5.58 -1.94
CA ASP A 104 0.79 -6.41 -2.10
C ASP A 104 -0.35 -5.93 -1.19
N PRO A 105 -1.52 -5.57 -1.75
CA PRO A 105 -2.65 -5.10 -0.96
C PRO A 105 -3.37 -6.26 -0.22
N ARG A 106 -3.05 -7.54 -0.50
CA ARG A 106 -3.57 -8.71 0.23
C ARG A 106 -3.12 -8.78 1.69
N VAL A 107 -2.17 -7.94 2.10
CA VAL A 107 -1.85 -7.72 3.53
C VAL A 107 -3.08 -7.36 4.37
N PHE A 108 -4.13 -6.85 3.74
CA PHE A 108 -5.40 -6.49 4.37
C PHE A 108 -6.46 -7.61 4.37
N GLN A 109 -6.20 -8.78 3.77
CA GLN A 109 -7.20 -9.85 3.59
C GLN A 109 -7.71 -10.44 4.92
N SER A 110 -6.90 -10.41 5.97
CA SER A 110 -7.28 -10.91 7.31
C SER A 110 -8.07 -9.90 8.15
N ILE A 111 -8.31 -8.69 7.65
CA ILE A 111 -9.07 -7.67 8.36
C ILE A 111 -10.55 -7.96 8.21
N SER A 112 -11.26 -8.03 9.33
CA SER A 112 -12.72 -7.92 9.37
C SER A 112 -13.14 -6.49 9.72
N GLU A 113 -12.63 -6.02 10.86
CA GLU A 113 -12.83 -4.68 11.38
C GLU A 113 -11.60 -4.25 12.20
N THR A 114 -11.00 -3.09 11.89
CA THR A 114 -9.84 -2.60 12.65
C THR A 114 -9.60 -1.11 12.51
N GLU A 115 -9.04 -0.50 13.57
CA GLU A 115 -8.57 0.88 13.53
C GLU A 115 -7.50 1.03 12.44
N THR A 116 -7.68 2.07 11.64
CA THR A 116 -6.85 2.37 10.49
C THR A 116 -6.41 3.82 10.52
N ILE A 117 -5.12 4.04 10.27
CA ILE A 117 -4.52 5.35 10.13
C ILE A 117 -3.80 5.46 8.78
N VAL A 118 -3.95 6.60 8.13
CA VAL A 118 -3.22 6.98 6.92
C VAL A 118 -2.34 8.18 7.22
N GLU A 119 -1.07 8.07 6.86
CA GLU A 119 -0.05 9.06 7.17
C GLU A 119 0.72 9.46 5.90
N LYS A 120 1.20 10.71 5.86
CA LYS A 120 2.17 11.13 4.84
C LYS A 120 3.49 10.40 5.09
N VAL A 121 4.14 9.97 4.01
CA VAL A 121 5.53 9.53 4.07
C VAL A 121 6.41 10.73 3.71
N GLU A 122 6.79 11.50 4.72
CA GLU A 122 7.54 12.76 4.53
C GLU A 122 9.05 12.58 4.37
N ARG A 123 9.57 11.34 4.49
CA ARG A 123 10.99 11.05 4.30
C ARG A 123 11.21 9.83 3.42
N GLY A 124 12.24 9.94 2.57
CA GLY A 124 12.78 8.86 1.76
C GLY A 124 13.22 7.69 2.62
N VAL A 125 13.48 6.57 1.96
CA VAL A 125 13.90 5.30 2.58
C VAL A 125 14.86 5.56 3.75
N GLU A 126 14.39 5.35 4.98
CA GLU A 126 15.18 5.57 6.19
C GLU A 126 16.25 4.51 6.39
N SER A 127 16.09 3.35 5.75
CA SER A 127 17.13 2.32 5.65
C SER A 127 16.77 1.30 4.58
N VAL A 128 17.75 0.85 3.81
CA VAL A 128 17.64 -0.34 2.95
C VAL A 128 18.33 -1.49 3.68
N SER A 129 17.62 -2.61 3.87
CA SER A 129 18.21 -3.86 4.36
C SER A 129 18.48 -4.77 3.17
N ILE A 130 19.74 -5.17 3.01
CA ILE A 130 20.19 -6.11 1.96
C ILE A 130 20.66 -7.36 2.69
N GLY A 131 19.96 -8.47 2.48
CA GLY A 131 20.42 -9.79 2.93
C GLY A 131 21.24 -10.41 1.81
N THR A 132 22.52 -10.69 2.09
CA THR A 132 23.42 -11.31 1.12
C THR A 132 24.48 -12.15 1.82
N ASP A 133 24.87 -13.21 1.15
CA ASP A 133 25.89 -14.18 1.50
C ASP A 133 27.31 -13.69 1.34
N GLU A 134 27.56 -12.74 0.43
CA GLU A 134 28.90 -12.21 0.19
C GLU A 134 28.86 -10.76 -0.30
N HIS A 135 30.01 -10.07 -0.22
CA HIS A 135 30.28 -8.83 -0.96
C HIS A 135 30.29 -9.12 -2.47
N THR A 136 29.11 -9.36 -3.03
CA THR A 136 28.95 -9.50 -4.47
C THR A 136 29.06 -8.12 -5.10
N SER A 137 29.50 -8.06 -6.35
CA SER A 137 29.61 -6.78 -7.08
C SER A 137 28.28 -5.99 -7.15
N LEU A 138 27.14 -6.67 -7.04
CA LEU A 138 25.82 -6.03 -6.94
C LEU A 138 25.62 -5.38 -5.57
N VAL A 139 25.96 -6.08 -4.49
CA VAL A 139 25.86 -5.56 -3.12
C VAL A 139 26.79 -4.37 -2.94
N ASP A 140 28.01 -4.46 -3.44
CA ASP A 140 28.98 -3.36 -3.37
C ASP A 140 28.51 -2.16 -4.20
N ALA A 141 27.96 -2.38 -5.40
CA ALA A 141 27.40 -1.29 -6.22
C ALA A 141 26.18 -0.62 -5.54
N VAL A 142 25.31 -1.39 -4.90
CA VAL A 142 24.16 -0.85 -4.17
C VAL A 142 24.62 -0.14 -2.89
N ALA A 143 25.57 -0.70 -2.14
CA ALA A 143 26.14 -0.07 -0.95
C ALA A 143 26.81 1.26 -1.32
N GLN A 144 27.64 1.29 -2.37
CA GLN A 144 28.26 2.51 -2.87
C GLN A 144 27.21 3.55 -3.28
N TYR A 145 26.14 3.14 -3.99
CA TYR A 145 25.05 4.04 -4.34
C TYR A 145 24.35 4.62 -3.09
N LEU A 146 24.13 3.80 -2.06
CA LEU A 146 23.50 4.24 -0.81
C LEU A 146 24.41 5.21 -0.04
N GLU A 147 25.71 4.95 0.01
CA GLU A 147 26.73 5.86 0.56
C GLU A 147 26.74 7.20 -0.20
N ASP A 148 26.83 7.17 -1.53
CA ASP A 148 26.85 8.37 -2.38
C ASP A 148 25.60 9.24 -2.21
N LYS A 149 24.46 8.62 -1.84
CA LYS A 149 23.19 9.30 -1.60
C LYS A 149 22.96 9.64 -0.12
N GLY A 150 23.87 9.28 0.77
CA GLY A 150 23.76 9.54 2.20
C GLY A 150 22.64 8.75 2.89
N PHE A 151 22.25 7.60 2.32
CA PHE A 151 21.26 6.73 2.94
C PHE A 151 21.95 5.82 3.97
N PRO A 152 21.49 5.80 5.23
CA PRO A 152 22.01 4.83 6.18
C PRO A 152 21.53 3.41 5.79
N TYR A 153 22.43 2.44 5.86
CA TYR A 153 22.14 1.05 5.54
C TYR A 153 22.82 0.11 6.54
N ARG A 154 22.35 -1.13 6.59
CA ARG A 154 22.99 -2.20 7.35
C ARG A 154 23.02 -3.47 6.51
N LEU A 155 24.21 -4.02 6.33
CA LEU A 155 24.40 -5.36 5.79
C LEU A 155 24.22 -6.36 6.93
N TYR A 156 23.41 -7.38 6.69
CA TYR A 156 23.26 -8.50 7.62
C TYR A 156 23.96 -9.71 7.03
N GLN A 157 24.62 -10.52 7.88
CA GLN A 157 24.99 -11.86 7.46
C GLN A 157 23.73 -12.63 7.04
N PRO A 158 23.82 -13.56 6.08
CA PRO A 158 22.70 -14.41 5.73
C PRO A 158 22.13 -15.00 7.00
N SER A 159 20.80 -15.05 7.06
CA SER A 159 20.17 -15.93 8.04
C SER A 159 20.84 -17.31 7.92
N PRO A 160 21.20 -17.98 9.03
CA PRO A 160 21.76 -19.33 9.00
C PRO A 160 20.81 -20.36 8.36
N TRP A 161 19.62 -19.91 7.94
CA TRP A 161 18.61 -20.62 7.19
C TRP A 161 18.35 -19.86 5.88
N PRO A 162 19.21 -20.03 4.86
CA PRO A 162 19.12 -19.28 3.59
C PRO A 162 17.78 -19.46 2.91
N GLU A 163 17.17 -20.63 3.07
CA GLU A 163 15.89 -21.05 2.49
C GLU A 163 14.71 -20.27 3.09
N ILE A 164 14.80 -19.94 4.39
CA ILE A 164 13.82 -19.09 5.09
C ILE A 164 14.01 -17.63 4.68
N ALA A 165 15.26 -17.17 4.55
CA ALA A 165 15.56 -15.81 4.09
C ALA A 165 15.18 -15.58 2.63
N GLU A 166 15.36 -16.57 1.76
CA GLU A 166 14.90 -16.53 0.36
C GLU A 166 13.38 -16.56 0.29
N LYS A 167 12.70 -17.35 1.15
CA LYS A 167 11.23 -17.30 1.29
C LYS A 167 10.74 -15.93 1.76
N VAL A 168 11.38 -15.32 2.76
CA VAL A 168 11.02 -13.99 3.26
C VAL A 168 11.36 -12.90 2.23
N GLY A 169 12.50 -13.00 1.55
CA GLY A 169 12.90 -12.07 0.49
C GLY A 169 11.99 -12.17 -0.74
N LYS A 170 11.60 -13.39 -1.14
CA LYS A 170 10.57 -13.62 -2.15
C LYS A 170 9.23 -13.10 -1.65
N SER A 171 8.78 -13.43 -0.44
CA SER A 171 7.55 -12.90 0.16
C SER A 171 7.47 -11.37 0.14
N VAL A 172 8.58 -10.68 0.43
CA VAL A 172 8.67 -9.21 0.42
C VAL A 172 8.76 -8.64 -1.00
N SER A 173 9.34 -9.36 -1.97
CA SER A 173 9.50 -8.90 -3.36
C SER A 173 8.36 -9.35 -4.30
N SER A 174 7.68 -10.45 -3.99
CA SER A 174 6.54 -11.04 -4.70
C SER A 174 5.21 -10.74 -4.03
N GLY A 175 5.22 -10.28 -2.76
CA GLY A 175 4.00 -9.92 -2.04
C GLY A 175 3.29 -11.04 -1.30
N GLU A 176 3.76 -12.28 -1.42
CA GLU A 176 3.09 -13.44 -0.82
C GLU A 176 3.59 -13.69 0.60
N SER A 177 2.80 -13.32 1.61
CA SER A 177 2.95 -13.86 2.96
C SER A 177 2.10 -15.14 3.08
N ASP A 178 2.68 -16.19 3.68
CA ASP A 178 1.96 -17.40 4.11
C ASP A 178 0.67 -17.06 4.89
#